data_AF-D3Q6J6-F1
#
_entry.id   AF-D3Q6J6-F1
#
_cell.length_a   1.000
_cell.length_b   1.000
_cell.length_c   1.000
_cell.angle_alpha   90.00
_cell.angle_beta   90.00
_cell.angle_gamma   90.00
#
_symmetry.space_group_name_H-M   'P 1'
#
loop_
_entity.id
_entity.type
_entity.pdbx_description
1 polymer ?
#
loop_
_entity_poly.entity_id
_entity_poly.type
_entity_poly.pdbx_seq_one_letter_code
_entity_poly.pdbx_strand_id
1 'polypeptide(L)'
;MQNPKRPRGYEDRLLSELKTYVSERNQTMTTIEETPAKTPRFGRAAKFSFAGAVGAVALGVGAVVALPALTASPAYAVEDTKGGNVRVQVNSPDDAAGLEEALAEHGIKAKVDFPPIGYVCDWERYEPAVVDDNGEGEAIELGETDEGEPFAAFEVNPDNYSLDGDITLVVEISEGAFDKDAENVMVTGLEAAKGEVGECDPVKDDE
;
A
#
# COMPACT_ATOMS: atom_id res chain seq x y z
N MET A 1 37.46 -22.13 29.06
CA MET A 1 36.33 -22.22 28.12
C MET A 1 35.13 -22.80 28.85
N GLN A 2 34.12 -21.99 29.16
CA GLN A 2 32.81 -22.43 29.64
C GLN A 2 31.76 -21.47 29.06
N ASN A 3 30.86 -22.05 28.26
CA ASN A 3 29.81 -21.38 27.51
C ASN A 3 28.55 -21.28 28.40
N PRO A 4 28.02 -20.10 28.74
CA PRO A 4 26.83 -19.99 29.59
C PRO A 4 25.59 -20.46 28.84
N LYS A 5 24.91 -21.47 29.39
CA LYS A 5 23.64 -22.01 28.89
C LYS A 5 22.54 -20.94 28.95
N ARG A 6 21.92 -20.63 27.81
CA ARG A 6 20.71 -19.79 27.72
C ARG A 6 19.57 -20.38 28.57
N PRO A 7 18.85 -19.60 29.40
CA PRO A 7 17.77 -20.12 30.22
C PRO A 7 16.51 -20.37 29.37
N ARG A 8 16.12 -21.64 29.25
CA ARG A 8 14.94 -22.17 28.53
C ARG A 8 13.57 -21.70 29.05
N GLY A 9 13.49 -20.60 29.80
CA GLY A 9 12.25 -20.10 30.42
C GLY A 9 11.76 -18.76 29.88
N TYR A 10 12.57 -18.05 29.09
CA TYR A 10 12.19 -16.75 28.54
C TYR A 10 11.16 -16.90 27.42
N GLU A 11 11.41 -17.83 26.49
CA GLU A 11 10.50 -18.15 25.38
C GLU A 11 9.17 -18.70 25.89
N ASP A 12 9.21 -19.61 26.87
CA ASP A 12 7.99 -20.14 27.49
C ASP A 12 7.16 -19.06 28.18
N ARG A 13 7.81 -18.09 28.85
CA ARG A 13 7.15 -16.94 29.45
C ARG A 13 6.48 -16.06 28.38
N LEU A 14 7.20 -15.69 27.32
CA LEU A 14 6.64 -14.90 26.23
C LEU A 14 5.47 -15.61 25.53
N LEU A 15 5.59 -16.91 25.28
CA LEU A 15 4.53 -17.70 24.65
C LEU A 15 3.29 -17.80 25.55
N SER A 16 3.45 -17.90 26.88
CA SER A 16 2.32 -17.91 27.81
C SER A 16 1.60 -16.56 27.88
N GLU A 17 2.35 -15.47 27.83
CA GLU A 17 1.83 -14.10 27.90
C GLU A 17 1.07 -13.75 26.61
N LEU A 18 1.62 -14.11 25.45
CA LEU A 18 0.97 -13.94 24.15
C LEU A 18 -0.34 -14.75 24.04
N LYS A 19 -0.34 -16.01 24.47
CA LYS A 19 -1.55 -16.86 24.45
C LYS A 19 -2.66 -16.29 25.33
N THR A 20 -2.30 -15.71 26.46
CA THR A 20 -3.26 -15.03 27.35
C THR A 20 -3.89 -13.83 26.64
N TYR A 21 -3.07 -12.95 26.06
CA TYR A 21 -3.56 -11.76 25.35
C TYR A 21 -4.45 -12.10 24.15
N VAL A 22 -4.10 -13.13 23.38
CA VAL A 22 -4.93 -13.60 22.25
C VAL A 22 -6.25 -14.19 22.74
N SER A 23 -6.26 -14.96 23.84
CA SER A 23 -7.49 -15.52 24.41
C SER A 23 -8.44 -14.43 24.92
N GLU A 24 -7.92 -13.40 25.58
CA GLU A 24 -8.69 -12.24 26.06
C GLU A 24 -9.30 -11.45 24.89
N ARG A 25 -8.53 -11.19 23.83
CA ARG A 25 -9.03 -10.59 22.58
C ARG A 25 -10.15 -11.42 21.96
N ASN A 26 -9.98 -12.73 21.89
CA ASN A 26 -10.95 -13.64 21.25
C ASN A 26 -12.27 -13.70 22.03
N GLN A 27 -12.21 -13.69 23.37
CA GLN A 27 -13.39 -13.62 24.24
C GLN A 27 -14.12 -12.27 24.15
N THR A 28 -13.36 -11.18 23.97
CA THR A 28 -13.94 -9.84 23.74
C THR A 28 -14.70 -9.78 22.41
N MET A 29 -14.26 -10.53 21.39
CA MET A 29 -14.99 -10.67 20.12
C MET A 29 -16.22 -11.59 20.18
N THR A 30 -16.35 -12.44 21.20
CA THR A 30 -17.48 -13.39 21.31
C THR A 30 -18.69 -12.84 22.10
N THR A 31 -18.59 -11.62 22.65
CA THR A 31 -19.69 -10.97 23.37
C THR A 31 -20.30 -9.86 22.49
N ILE A 32 -20.91 -10.25 21.37
CA ILE A 32 -21.94 -9.43 20.72
C ILE A 32 -23.25 -10.17 20.95
N GLU A 33 -23.95 -9.77 22.01
CA GLU A 33 -25.35 -10.10 22.23
C GLU A 33 -26.15 -9.66 21.00
N GLU A 34 -26.78 -10.63 20.34
CA GLU A 34 -27.73 -10.44 19.25
C GLU A 34 -28.89 -9.55 19.72
N THR A 35 -28.77 -8.25 19.47
CA THR A 35 -29.89 -7.32 19.63
C THR A 35 -30.75 -7.43 18.37
N PRO A 36 -32.06 -7.74 18.47
CA PRO A 36 -32.89 -7.92 17.28
C PRO A 36 -33.08 -6.56 16.59
N ALA A 37 -32.47 -6.40 15.42
CA ALA A 37 -32.63 -5.22 14.58
C ALA A 37 -34.09 -5.11 14.10
N LYS A 38 -34.77 -4.03 14.48
CA LYS A 38 -36.11 -3.67 13.99
C LYS A 38 -36.01 -3.24 12.52
N THR A 39 -36.66 -3.99 11.65
CA THR A 39 -36.86 -3.61 10.24
C THR A 39 -37.81 -2.42 10.10
N PRO A 40 -37.49 -1.40 9.28
CA PRO A 40 -38.46 -0.38 8.89
C PRO A 40 -39.47 -0.95 7.88
N ARG A 41 -40.76 -0.72 8.14
CA ARG A 41 -41.89 -1.20 7.32
C ARG A 41 -41.99 -0.39 6.01
N PHE A 42 -41.96 -1.10 4.88
CA PHE A 42 -42.26 -0.57 3.55
C PHE A 42 -43.74 -0.16 3.39
N GLY A 43 -43.97 1.04 2.83
CA GLY A 43 -45.26 1.50 2.31
C GLY A 43 -45.34 1.36 0.79
N ARG A 44 -46.16 0.42 0.33
CA ARG A 44 -46.89 0.26 -0.95
C ARG A 44 -46.36 0.91 -2.27
N ALA A 45 -46.07 -0.03 -3.19
CA ALA A 45 -46.60 -0.14 -4.57
C ALA A 45 -45.83 0.49 -5.75
N ALA A 46 -44.97 -0.32 -6.37
CA ALA A 46 -44.91 -0.47 -7.83
C ALA A 46 -44.47 -1.90 -8.16
N LYS A 47 -45.20 -2.57 -9.07
CA LYS A 47 -45.00 -3.96 -9.46
C LYS A 47 -43.86 -4.05 -10.47
N PHE A 48 -42.74 -4.68 -10.13
CA PHE A 48 -41.87 -5.36 -11.08
C PHE A 48 -41.30 -6.62 -10.41
N SER A 49 -41.72 -7.78 -10.91
CA SER A 49 -41.16 -9.08 -10.55
C SER A 49 -39.91 -9.31 -11.38
N PHE A 50 -38.75 -9.47 -10.74
CA PHE A 50 -37.81 -10.54 -11.08
C PHE A 50 -36.99 -10.89 -9.84
N ALA A 51 -36.89 -12.20 -9.61
CA ALA A 51 -36.29 -12.83 -8.46
C ALA A 51 -34.77 -12.60 -8.40
N GLY A 52 -34.24 -12.46 -7.18
CA GLY A 52 -32.80 -12.35 -6.94
C GLY A 52 -32.55 -11.99 -5.48
N ALA A 53 -32.80 -12.93 -4.59
CA ALA A 53 -32.51 -12.79 -3.17
C ALA A 53 -31.03 -13.09 -2.91
N VAL A 54 -30.23 -12.06 -2.58
CA VAL A 54 -29.12 -12.12 -1.61
C VAL A 54 -28.96 -10.72 -1.02
N GLY A 55 -29.40 -10.51 0.22
CA GLY A 55 -28.95 -9.43 1.08
C GLY A 55 -28.16 -10.05 2.24
N ALA A 56 -27.22 -9.40 2.91
CA ALA A 56 -26.69 -8.06 2.82
C ALA A 56 -25.28 -8.14 3.45
N VAL A 57 -24.28 -7.51 2.85
CA VAL A 57 -23.02 -7.22 3.55
C VAL A 57 -23.06 -5.75 3.88
N ALA A 58 -23.38 -5.44 5.14
CA ALA A 58 -23.08 -4.16 5.72
C ALA A 58 -21.60 -4.20 6.14
N LEU A 59 -20.75 -3.53 5.38
CA LEU A 59 -19.39 -3.18 5.80
C LEU A 59 -19.19 -1.69 5.56
N GLY A 60 -18.40 -1.08 6.45
CA GLY A 60 -18.37 0.33 6.79
C GLY A 60 -18.10 1.30 5.66
N VAL A 61 -18.30 2.57 5.98
CA VAL A 61 -17.98 3.72 5.15
C VAL A 61 -16.47 3.78 4.97
N GLY A 62 -15.99 3.22 3.86
CA GLY A 62 -14.73 3.54 3.19
C GLY A 62 -15.08 3.55 1.70
N ALA A 63 -14.76 4.63 1.00
CA ALA A 63 -15.09 4.76 -0.41
C ALA A 63 -14.26 3.72 -1.20
N VAL A 64 -14.86 2.58 -1.52
CA VAL A 64 -14.27 1.65 -2.49
C VAL A 64 -14.64 2.18 -3.87
N VAL A 65 -13.73 2.92 -4.50
CA VAL A 65 -13.86 3.32 -5.90
C VAL A 65 -13.17 2.28 -6.78
N ALA A 66 -13.81 1.99 -7.91
CA ALA A 66 -13.46 1.09 -9.02
C ALA A 66 -13.80 -0.42 -8.88
N LEU A 67 -14.97 -0.79 -9.41
CA LEU A 67 -15.17 -2.04 -10.15
C LEU A 67 -15.74 -1.65 -11.52
N PRO A 68 -15.08 -1.97 -12.65
CA PRO A 68 -15.13 -3.36 -13.13
C PRO A 68 -13.88 -3.86 -13.91
N ALA A 69 -13.26 -4.94 -13.44
CA ALA A 69 -12.65 -5.97 -14.28
C ALA A 69 -12.49 -7.26 -13.46
N LEU A 70 -13.38 -8.22 -13.63
CA LEU A 70 -13.44 -9.44 -12.82
C LEU A 70 -12.31 -10.47 -13.12
N THR A 71 -11.21 -10.07 -13.76
CA THR A 71 -10.16 -11.01 -14.20
C THR A 71 -8.73 -10.45 -14.19
N ALA A 72 -8.48 -9.18 -13.85
CA ALA A 72 -7.13 -8.62 -13.79
C ALA A 72 -6.95 -7.84 -12.48
N SER A 73 -5.83 -8.08 -11.79
CA SER A 73 -5.44 -7.30 -10.61
C SER A 73 -5.22 -5.83 -11.00
N PRO A 74 -5.63 -4.86 -10.17
CA PRO A 74 -5.41 -3.45 -10.46
C PRO A 74 -3.91 -3.13 -10.53
N ALA A 75 -3.54 -2.10 -11.29
CA ALA A 75 -2.13 -1.70 -11.45
C ALA A 75 -1.48 -1.31 -10.11
N TYR A 76 -2.27 -0.84 -9.14
CA TYR A 76 -1.81 -0.52 -7.80
C TYR A 76 -2.93 -0.67 -6.77
N ALA A 77 -2.55 -0.61 -5.49
CA ALA A 77 -3.42 -0.46 -4.33
C ALA A 77 -2.77 0.55 -3.36
N VAL A 78 -3.59 1.41 -2.77
CA VAL A 78 -3.17 2.41 -1.77
C VAL A 78 -4.06 2.24 -0.54
N GLU A 79 -3.46 2.03 0.62
CA GLU A 79 -4.17 1.73 1.87
C GLU A 79 -3.58 2.49 3.06
N ASP A 80 -4.44 3.06 3.91
CA ASP A 80 -4.00 3.62 5.18
C ASP A 80 -3.59 2.51 6.16
N THR A 81 -2.42 2.64 6.78
CA THR A 81 -1.96 1.71 7.80
C THR A 81 -2.22 2.21 9.22
N LYS A 82 -2.06 1.32 10.19
CA LYS A 82 -2.14 1.69 11.62
C LYS A 82 -0.89 2.47 11.98
N GLY A 83 -1.03 3.78 12.08
CA GLY A 83 0.10 4.67 12.39
C GLY A 83 0.02 6.01 11.67
N GLY A 84 -0.85 6.12 10.67
CA GLY A 84 -0.97 7.32 9.84
C GLY A 84 -0.12 7.27 8.57
N ASN A 85 0.65 6.20 8.37
CA ASN A 85 1.35 5.96 7.10
C ASN A 85 0.37 5.44 6.04
N VAL A 86 0.77 5.56 4.79
CA VAL A 86 0.07 5.03 3.62
C VAL A 86 0.94 3.94 3.02
N ARG A 87 0.38 2.74 2.86
CA ARG A 87 1.02 1.63 2.16
C ARG A 87 0.57 1.63 0.71
N VAL A 88 1.56 1.57 -0.17
CA VAL A 88 1.37 1.47 -1.61
C VAL A 88 1.86 0.11 -2.06
N GLN A 89 1.08 -0.55 -2.92
CA GLN A 89 1.51 -1.71 -3.67
C GLN A 89 1.30 -1.42 -5.15
N VAL A 90 2.34 -1.56 -5.96
CA VAL A 90 2.32 -1.43 -7.41
C VAL A 90 2.49 -2.84 -8.00
N ASN A 91 1.53 -3.24 -8.83
CA ASN A 91 1.50 -4.54 -9.50
C ASN A 91 1.85 -4.44 -10.99
N SER A 92 1.74 -3.24 -11.58
CA SER A 92 2.07 -2.99 -12.99
C SER A 92 2.49 -1.52 -13.19
N PRO A 93 3.40 -1.24 -14.14
CA PRO A 93 3.80 0.13 -14.50
C PRO A 93 2.76 0.88 -15.35
N ASP A 94 1.62 0.27 -15.69
CA ASP A 94 0.69 0.80 -16.71
C ASP A 94 -0.06 2.09 -16.33
N ASP A 95 -0.06 2.51 -15.05
CA ASP A 95 -0.90 3.61 -14.56
C ASP A 95 -0.22 4.50 -13.52
N ALA A 96 0.86 5.18 -13.92
CA ALA A 96 1.56 6.15 -13.07
C ALA A 96 0.66 7.33 -12.64
N ALA A 97 -0.10 7.89 -13.59
CA ALA A 97 -0.97 9.04 -13.31
C ALA A 97 -2.11 8.69 -12.35
N GLY A 98 -2.69 7.49 -12.48
CA GLY A 98 -3.67 7.00 -11.52
C GLY A 98 -3.08 6.83 -10.12
N LEU A 99 -1.84 6.32 -10.01
CA LEU A 99 -1.18 6.22 -8.71
C LEU A 99 -0.88 7.60 -8.10
N GLU A 100 -0.47 8.59 -8.88
CA GLU A 100 -0.31 9.98 -8.43
C GLU A 100 -1.64 10.55 -7.90
N GLU A 101 -2.75 10.34 -8.61
CA GLU A 101 -4.08 10.77 -8.18
C GLU A 101 -4.51 10.06 -6.89
N ALA A 102 -4.31 8.74 -6.80
CA ALA A 102 -4.62 7.98 -5.60
C ALA A 102 -3.80 8.47 -4.40
N LEU A 103 -2.49 8.70 -4.55
CA LEU A 103 -1.66 9.28 -3.49
C LEU A 103 -2.15 10.68 -3.06
N ALA A 104 -2.61 11.50 -4.01
CA ALA A 104 -3.19 12.80 -3.72
C ALA A 104 -4.50 12.69 -2.90
N GLU A 105 -5.32 11.66 -3.11
CA GLU A 105 -6.50 11.41 -2.26
C GLU A 105 -6.13 11.15 -0.79
N HIS A 106 -4.91 10.65 -0.54
CA HIS A 106 -4.33 10.48 0.79
C HIS A 106 -3.51 11.69 1.27
N GLY A 107 -3.55 12.81 0.54
CA GLY A 107 -2.87 14.05 0.92
C GLY A 107 -1.38 14.09 0.60
N ILE A 108 -0.89 13.13 -0.21
CA ILE A 108 0.51 13.02 -0.61
C ILE A 108 0.71 13.66 -1.98
N LYS A 109 1.66 14.60 -2.06
CA LYS A 109 2.16 15.15 -3.32
C LYS A 109 3.23 14.22 -3.88
N ALA A 110 2.95 13.58 -5.01
CA ALA A 110 3.85 12.61 -5.62
C ALA A 110 4.06 12.85 -7.12
N LYS A 111 5.23 12.41 -7.60
CA LYS A 111 5.55 12.18 -8.99
C LYS A 111 5.97 10.72 -9.14
N VAL A 112 5.26 9.97 -9.98
CA VAL A 112 5.49 8.55 -10.22
C VAL A 112 5.97 8.38 -11.65
N ASP A 113 7.08 7.65 -11.83
CA ASP A 113 7.62 7.31 -13.14
C ASP A 113 8.09 5.84 -13.17
N PHE A 114 7.84 5.17 -14.28
CA PHE A 114 8.27 3.79 -14.52
C PHE A 114 9.23 3.74 -15.71
N PRO A 115 10.54 3.97 -15.51
CA PRO A 115 11.47 3.98 -16.62
C PRO A 115 11.66 2.56 -17.18
N PRO A 116 11.96 2.43 -18.49
CA PRO A 116 12.26 1.14 -19.09
C PRO A 116 13.45 0.45 -18.43
N ILE A 117 13.55 -0.88 -18.60
CA ILE A 117 14.65 -1.68 -18.07
C ILE A 117 16.01 -1.13 -18.51
N GLY A 118 16.88 -0.84 -17.54
CA GLY A 118 18.24 -0.31 -17.75
C GLY A 118 18.30 1.20 -17.97
N TYR A 119 17.22 1.92 -17.65
CA TYR A 119 17.15 3.37 -17.66
C TYR A 119 16.70 3.89 -16.30
N VAL A 120 17.13 5.11 -15.99
CA VAL A 120 16.67 5.93 -14.87
C VAL A 120 16.18 7.27 -15.39
N CYS A 121 15.37 8.00 -14.62
CA CYS A 121 15.02 9.37 -15.01
C CYS A 121 16.21 10.32 -14.80
N ASP A 122 16.38 11.30 -15.69
CA ASP A 122 17.44 12.31 -15.54
C ASP A 122 17.34 13.04 -14.18
N TRP A 123 18.44 13.02 -13.42
CA TRP A 123 18.53 13.59 -12.07
C TRP A 123 18.43 15.13 -12.06
N GLU A 124 18.63 15.82 -13.19
CA GLU A 124 18.51 17.27 -13.29
C GLU A 124 17.04 17.74 -13.27
N ARG A 125 16.07 16.82 -13.24
CA ARG A 125 14.64 17.13 -13.28
C ARG A 125 14.07 17.67 -11.96
N TYR A 126 14.82 17.61 -10.85
CA TYR A 126 14.39 18.15 -9.56
C TYR A 126 15.58 18.54 -8.65
N GLU A 127 15.30 19.33 -7.61
CA GLU A 127 16.27 19.60 -6.54
C GLU A 127 16.01 18.66 -5.33
N PRO A 128 16.98 17.89 -4.84
CA PRO A 128 16.77 16.99 -3.70
C PRO A 128 16.35 17.71 -2.42
N ALA A 129 15.42 17.12 -1.69
CA ALA A 129 14.97 17.52 -0.37
C ALA A 129 15.42 16.51 0.70
N VAL A 130 15.34 16.92 1.96
CA VAL A 130 15.57 16.03 3.11
C VAL A 130 14.26 15.95 3.88
N VAL A 131 13.75 14.74 4.05
CA VAL A 131 12.61 14.45 4.92
C VAL A 131 13.10 13.85 6.23
N ASP A 132 12.35 14.08 7.31
CA ASP A 132 12.62 13.42 8.58
C ASP A 132 11.95 12.03 8.56
N ASP A 133 12.74 11.03 8.21
CA ASP A 133 12.33 9.62 8.15
C ASP A 133 12.50 8.92 9.51
N ASN A 134 12.78 9.66 10.60
CA ASN A 134 13.19 9.12 11.90
C ASN A 134 14.37 8.14 11.83
N GLY A 135 15.17 8.17 10.75
CA GLY A 135 16.26 7.24 10.48
C GLY A 135 15.85 5.88 9.90
N GLU A 136 14.56 5.70 9.57
CA GLU A 136 14.03 4.55 8.86
C GLU A 136 13.73 4.98 7.42
N GLY A 137 14.75 4.95 6.56
CA GLY A 137 14.59 5.34 5.15
C GLY A 137 13.40 4.62 4.50
N GLU A 138 12.62 5.36 3.73
CA GLU A 138 11.51 4.78 2.96
C GLU A 138 12.12 3.83 1.92
N ALA A 139 11.80 2.53 2.05
CA ALA A 139 12.38 1.47 1.24
C ALA A 139 11.31 0.80 0.39
N ILE A 140 11.70 0.39 -0.82
CA ILE A 140 10.86 -0.42 -1.69
C ILE A 140 11.10 -1.90 -1.38
N GLU A 141 10.02 -2.59 -1.06
CA GLU A 141 9.94 -4.03 -0.92
C GLU A 141 9.53 -4.65 -2.26
N LEU A 142 10.35 -5.54 -2.80
CA LEU A 142 9.92 -6.40 -3.90
C LEU A 142 9.28 -7.67 -3.34
N GLY A 143 8.20 -8.11 -3.97
CA GLY A 143 7.54 -9.36 -3.62
C GLY A 143 6.90 -10.03 -4.83
N GLU A 144 6.32 -11.19 -4.57
CA GLU A 144 5.55 -11.96 -5.54
C GLU A 144 4.21 -12.33 -4.91
N THR A 145 3.14 -12.30 -5.70
CA THR A 145 1.83 -12.80 -5.29
C THR A 145 1.83 -14.33 -5.21
N ASP A 146 0.77 -14.91 -4.63
CA ASP A 146 0.57 -16.38 -4.62
C ASP A 146 0.51 -16.99 -6.04
N GLU A 147 0.23 -16.16 -7.06
CA GLU A 147 0.17 -16.53 -8.47
C GLU A 147 1.53 -16.39 -9.17
N GLY A 148 2.55 -15.89 -8.47
CA GLY A 148 3.90 -15.66 -8.99
C GLY A 148 4.07 -14.35 -9.75
N GLU A 149 3.09 -13.45 -9.69
CA GLU A 149 3.18 -12.12 -10.30
C GLU A 149 4.00 -11.19 -9.40
N PRO A 150 5.06 -10.54 -9.90
CA PRO A 150 5.89 -9.64 -9.12
C PRO A 150 5.15 -8.34 -8.77
N PHE A 151 5.52 -7.74 -7.64
CA PHE A 151 5.04 -6.43 -7.22
C PHE A 151 6.13 -5.65 -6.49
N ALA A 152 5.96 -4.33 -6.42
CA ALA A 152 6.73 -3.43 -5.58
C ALA A 152 5.82 -2.81 -4.53
N ALA A 153 6.24 -2.75 -3.27
CA ALA A 153 5.46 -2.14 -2.21
C ALA A 153 6.32 -1.22 -1.35
N PHE A 154 5.72 -0.18 -0.79
CA PHE A 154 6.40 0.74 0.10
C PHE A 154 5.41 1.44 1.03
N GLU A 155 5.93 2.01 2.11
CA GLU A 155 5.15 2.82 3.04
C GLU A 155 5.72 4.24 3.09
N VAL A 156 4.82 5.23 3.08
CA VAL A 156 5.18 6.65 3.16
C VAL A 156 4.41 7.33 4.26
N ASN A 157 5.04 8.34 4.87
CA ASN A 157 4.37 9.21 5.83
C ASN A 157 3.78 10.43 5.10
N PRO A 158 2.44 10.61 5.07
CA PRO A 158 1.80 11.75 4.42
C PRO A 158 2.26 13.12 4.94
N ASP A 159 2.66 13.22 6.21
CA ASP A 159 3.09 14.50 6.80
C ASP A 159 4.39 15.02 6.16
N ASN A 160 5.22 14.15 5.58
CA ASN A 160 6.46 14.52 4.89
C ASN A 160 6.22 15.12 3.50
N TYR A 161 5.07 14.83 2.90
CA TYR A 161 4.78 15.10 1.48
C TYR A 161 3.42 15.76 1.27
N SER A 162 2.99 16.61 2.20
CA SER A 162 1.67 17.24 2.13
C SER A 162 1.42 17.95 0.79
N LEU A 163 0.20 17.84 0.23
CA LEU A 163 -0.21 18.53 -0.99
C LEU A 163 0.03 20.04 -1.00
N ASP A 164 -0.13 20.69 0.16
CA ASP A 164 0.11 22.13 0.33
C ASP A 164 1.58 22.45 0.67
N GLY A 165 2.42 21.42 0.78
CA GLY A 165 3.83 21.49 1.12
C GLY A 165 4.75 21.79 -0.07
N ASP A 166 6.02 21.96 0.25
CA ASP A 166 7.12 22.22 -0.67
C ASP A 166 7.96 20.99 -0.99
N ILE A 167 7.57 19.80 -0.51
CA ILE A 167 8.24 18.53 -0.80
C ILE A 167 7.30 17.62 -1.60
N THR A 168 7.84 17.03 -2.66
CA THR A 168 7.16 16.03 -3.50
C THR A 168 7.88 14.70 -3.34
N LEU A 169 7.11 13.64 -3.12
CA LEU A 169 7.61 12.26 -3.18
C LEU A 169 7.90 11.90 -4.63
N VAL A 170 9.12 11.50 -4.94
CA VAL A 170 9.50 10.93 -6.24
C VAL A 170 9.52 9.42 -6.08
N VAL A 171 8.66 8.75 -6.83
CA VAL A 171 8.61 7.29 -6.93
C VAL A 171 9.11 6.93 -8.31
N GLU A 172 10.27 6.29 -8.39
CA GLU A 172 10.78 5.77 -9.65
C GLU A 172 10.94 4.27 -9.50
N ILE A 173 10.29 3.46 -10.33
CA ILE A 173 10.41 1.99 -10.26
C ILE A 173 10.61 1.48 -11.68
N SER A 174 11.71 0.79 -11.97
CA SER A 174 11.92 0.26 -13.32
C SER A 174 10.81 -0.71 -13.71
N GLU A 175 10.40 -0.69 -14.98
CA GLU A 175 9.47 -1.67 -15.55
C GLU A 175 9.93 -3.12 -15.32
N GLY A 176 11.25 -3.35 -15.19
CA GLY A 176 11.83 -4.67 -14.93
C GLY A 176 11.46 -5.24 -13.58
N ALA A 177 11.02 -4.41 -12.62
CA ALA A 177 10.51 -4.88 -11.34
C ALA A 177 9.18 -5.64 -11.48
N PHE A 178 8.50 -5.52 -12.62
CA PHE A 178 7.22 -6.15 -12.90
C PHE A 178 7.30 -7.24 -13.99
N ASP A 179 8.48 -7.52 -14.52
CA ASP A 179 8.72 -8.59 -15.49
C ASP A 179 9.29 -9.83 -14.79
N LYS A 180 8.47 -10.88 -14.66
CA LYS A 180 8.86 -12.17 -14.07
C LYS A 180 10.00 -12.89 -14.79
N ASP A 181 10.27 -12.53 -16.04
CA ASP A 181 11.33 -13.11 -16.86
C ASP A 181 12.59 -12.22 -16.89
N ALA A 182 12.61 -11.09 -16.16
CA ALA A 182 13.75 -10.19 -16.08
C ALA A 182 14.95 -10.85 -15.35
N GLU A 183 16.08 -10.97 -16.05
CA GLU A 183 17.30 -11.54 -15.49
C GLU A 183 18.04 -10.57 -14.55
N ASN A 184 17.84 -9.26 -14.73
CA ASN A 184 18.38 -8.21 -13.85
C ASN A 184 17.28 -7.18 -13.59
N VAL A 185 16.88 -7.08 -12.33
CA VAL A 185 15.92 -6.06 -11.88
C VAL A 185 16.70 -4.91 -11.27
N MET A 186 16.69 -3.77 -11.95
CA MET A 186 17.07 -2.50 -11.37
C MET A 186 15.83 -1.91 -10.71
N VAL A 187 15.92 -1.49 -9.46
CA VAL A 187 14.81 -0.83 -8.77
C VAL A 187 15.30 0.57 -8.45
N THR A 188 14.77 1.59 -9.11
CA THR A 188 14.95 2.96 -8.61
C THR A 188 14.06 3.15 -7.37
N GLY A 189 14.36 4.16 -6.56
CA GLY A 189 13.90 4.24 -5.18
C GLY A 189 12.78 5.24 -4.93
N LEU A 190 12.65 5.56 -3.64
CA LEU A 190 11.84 6.67 -3.15
C LEU A 190 12.78 7.82 -2.80
N GLU A 191 12.46 9.00 -3.31
CA GLU A 191 13.26 10.19 -3.12
C GLU A 191 12.38 11.38 -2.76
N ALA A 192 12.97 12.39 -2.14
CA ALA A 192 12.28 13.63 -1.82
C ALA A 192 12.80 14.75 -2.72
N ALA A 193 11.88 15.47 -3.36
CA ALA A 193 12.19 16.60 -4.22
C ALA A 193 11.59 17.89 -3.67
N LYS A 194 12.29 19.01 -3.84
CA LYS A 194 11.73 20.34 -3.56
C LYS A 194 10.82 20.78 -4.71
N GLY A 195 9.63 21.25 -4.38
CA GLY A 195 8.71 21.87 -5.32
C GLY A 195 8.13 20.87 -6.31
N GLU A 196 7.99 21.29 -7.57
CA GLU A 196 7.52 20.43 -8.66
C GLU A 196 8.67 19.62 -9.26
N VAL A 197 8.36 18.43 -9.77
CA VAL A 197 9.32 17.52 -10.40
C VAL A 197 9.08 17.56 -11.91
N GLY A 198 10.14 17.74 -12.70
CA GLY A 198 10.06 17.73 -14.16
C GLY A 198 9.65 16.36 -14.72
N GLU A 199 9.27 16.30 -16.00
CA GLU A 199 8.97 15.03 -16.68
C GLU A 199 10.20 14.10 -16.67
N CYS A 200 9.97 12.79 -16.65
CA CYS A 200 11.05 11.82 -16.78
C CYS A 200 11.60 11.81 -18.21
N ASP A 201 12.88 12.16 -18.38
CA ASP A 201 13.66 11.88 -19.59
C ASP A 201 14.55 10.65 -19.30
N PRO A 202 14.22 9.45 -19.82
CA PRO A 202 14.97 8.25 -19.49
C PRO A 202 16.40 8.29 -20.05
N VAL A 203 17.38 8.23 -19.16
CA VAL A 203 18.80 8.11 -19.48
C VAL A 203 19.29 6.71 -19.12
N LYS A 204 20.27 6.18 -19.84
CA LYS A 204 20.85 4.88 -19.49
C LYS A 204 21.53 5.00 -18.15
N ASP A 205 21.30 4.00 -17.30
CA ASP A 205 22.10 3.87 -16.10
C ASP A 205 23.50 3.38 -16.50
N ASP A 206 24.51 4.23 -16.31
CA ASP A 206 25.89 3.99 -16.71
C ASP A 206 26.74 3.40 -15.56
N GLU A 207 26.12 2.96 -14.46
CA GLU A 207 26.79 2.38 -13.28
C GLU A 207 27.47 1.00 -13.51
#